data_AF-A0A1I4DS67-F1
#
_entry.id   AF-A0A1I4DS67-F1
#
_cell.length_a   1.000
_cell.length_b   1.000
_cell.length_c   1.000
_cell.angle_alpha   90.00
_cell.angle_beta   90.00
_cell.angle_gamma   90.00
#
_symmetry.space_group_name_H-M   'P 1'
#
loop_
_entity.id
_entity.type
_entity.pdbx_description
1 polymer ?
#
loop_
_entity_poly.entity_id
_entity_poly.type
_entity_poly.pdbx_seq_one_letter_code
_entity_poly.pdbx_strand_id
1 'polypeptide(L)'
;MSTYLPPDVQAGLDAARKKALKQRHKLRVEADGRSFRVIRFEDDGFTLDIEDAPHLRGLVDVYDGGKQLYQCLIVATEEQGDEMRYEFKRHTLATDSAPVDFERASEAPVALLGKEG
;
A
#
# COMPACT_ATOMS: atom_id res chain seq x y z
N MET A 1 -10.23 -24.96 -31.14
CA MET A 1 -10.65 -25.87 -30.06
C MET A 1 -10.95 -25.03 -28.83
N SER A 2 -12.17 -25.06 -28.30
CA SER A 2 -12.52 -24.33 -27.07
C SER A 2 -12.14 -25.17 -25.87
N THR A 3 -11.20 -24.71 -25.05
CA THR A 3 -10.88 -25.31 -23.76
C THR A 3 -12.00 -24.92 -22.80
N TYR A 4 -13.03 -25.76 -22.68
CA TYR A 4 -14.15 -25.54 -21.76
C TYR A 4 -13.85 -26.21 -20.43
N LEU A 5 -13.56 -25.40 -19.41
CA LEU A 5 -13.36 -25.88 -18.05
C LEU A 5 -14.72 -25.91 -17.31
N PRO A 6 -15.02 -26.96 -16.52
CA PRO A 6 -16.19 -26.95 -15.65
C PRO A 6 -16.14 -25.77 -14.67
N PRO A 7 -17.28 -25.11 -14.35
CA PRO A 7 -17.31 -23.91 -13.53
C PRO A 7 -16.62 -24.05 -12.18
N ASP A 8 -16.78 -25.20 -11.51
CA ASP A 8 -16.18 -25.47 -10.20
C ASP A 8 -14.64 -25.55 -10.28
N VAL A 9 -14.11 -26.05 -11.39
CA VAL A 9 -12.65 -26.15 -11.61
C VAL A 9 -12.08 -24.77 -11.91
N GLN A 10 -12.80 -23.94 -12.67
CA GLN A 10 -12.40 -22.56 -12.96
C GLN A 10 -12.36 -21.72 -11.66
N ALA A 11 -13.42 -21.78 -10.86
CA ALA A 11 -13.49 -21.09 -9.58
C ALA A 11 -12.36 -21.51 -8.62
N GLY A 12 -12.03 -22.81 -8.58
CA GLY A 12 -10.92 -23.33 -7.79
C GLY A 12 -9.55 -22.79 -8.23
N LEU A 13 -9.32 -22.67 -9.54
CA LEU A 13 -8.09 -22.12 -10.10
C LEU A 13 -7.96 -20.62 -9.83
N ASP A 14 -9.04 -19.86 -9.97
CA ASP A 14 -9.06 -18.42 -9.71
C ASP A 14 -8.82 -18.13 -8.22
N ALA A 15 -9.43 -18.90 -7.32
CA ALA A 15 -9.17 -18.81 -5.88
C ALA A 15 -7.72 -19.14 -5.52
N ALA A 16 -7.14 -20.18 -6.12
CA ALA A 16 -5.74 -20.55 -5.92
C ALA A 16 -4.78 -19.47 -6.42
N ARG A 17 -5.08 -18.86 -7.57
CA ARG A 17 -4.31 -17.75 -8.15
C ARG A 17 -4.38 -16.51 -7.26
N LYS A 18 -5.58 -16.10 -6.82
CA LYS A 18 -5.76 -15.00 -5.85
C LYS A 18 -4.95 -15.25 -4.57
N LYS A 19 -4.99 -16.48 -4.03
CA LYS A 19 -4.23 -16.86 -2.82
C LYS A 19 -2.72 -16.78 -3.03
N ALA A 20 -2.20 -17.22 -4.17
CA ALA A 20 -0.77 -17.16 -4.48
C ALA A 20 -0.27 -15.72 -4.62
N LEU A 21 -1.03 -14.84 -5.29
CA LEU A 21 -0.72 -13.40 -5.34
C LEU A 21 -0.76 -12.75 -3.95
N LYS A 22 -1.82 -13.02 -3.16
CA LYS A 22 -1.95 -12.53 -1.78
C LYS A 22 -0.82 -13.03 -0.88
N GLN A 23 -0.23 -14.20 -1.09
CA GLN A 23 0.90 -14.71 -0.30
C GLN A 23 2.23 -14.05 -0.66
N ARG A 24 2.42 -13.69 -1.93
CA ARG A 24 3.68 -13.11 -2.43
C ARG A 24 3.84 -11.65 -2.00
N HIS A 25 2.74 -10.92 -1.86
CA HIS A 25 2.70 -9.53 -1.37
C HIS A 25 2.18 -9.47 0.06
N LYS A 26 3.03 -9.07 1.02
CA LYS A 26 2.63 -8.84 2.42
C LYS A 26 2.04 -7.45 2.67
N LEU A 27 1.96 -6.64 1.61
CA LEU A 27 1.49 -5.27 1.67
C LEU A 27 0.01 -5.19 2.04
N ARG A 28 -0.31 -4.22 2.89
CA ARG A 28 -1.67 -3.86 3.28
C ARG A 28 -1.90 -2.37 3.11
N VAL A 29 -3.11 -2.01 2.75
CA VAL A 29 -3.57 -0.62 2.68
C VAL A 29 -4.59 -0.42 3.78
N GLU A 30 -4.39 0.59 4.63
CA GLU A 30 -5.38 1.00 5.62
C GLU A 30 -6.07 2.29 5.19
N ALA A 31 -7.40 2.28 5.29
CA ALA A 31 -8.26 3.41 4.96
C ALA A 31 -9.51 3.37 5.84
N ASP A 32 -9.86 4.50 6.46
CA ASP A 32 -11.02 4.62 7.35
C ASP A 32 -11.09 3.53 8.45
N GLY A 33 -9.92 3.13 9.00
CA GLY A 33 -9.82 2.08 10.01
C GLY A 33 -10.03 0.66 9.51
N ARG A 34 -10.08 0.44 8.18
CA ARG A 34 -10.17 -0.87 7.54
C ARG A 34 -8.85 -1.19 6.85
N SER A 35 -8.43 -2.46 6.91
CA SER A 35 -7.20 -2.95 6.27
C SER A 35 -7.54 -3.86 5.09
N PHE A 36 -6.96 -3.58 3.93
CA PHE A 36 -7.13 -4.31 2.68
C PHE A 36 -5.82 -4.95 2.23
N ARG A 37 -5.87 -6.18 1.72
CA ARG A 37 -4.69 -6.90 1.23
C ARG A 37 -4.38 -6.46 -0.20
N VAL A 38 -3.16 -6.04 -0.46
CA VAL A 38 -2.73 -5.67 -1.81
C VAL A 38 -2.47 -6.93 -2.65
N ILE A 39 -3.10 -7.01 -3.82
CA ILE A 39 -2.88 -8.09 -4.80
C ILE A 39 -1.61 -7.80 -5.60
N ARG A 40 -1.48 -6.56 -6.09
CA ARG A 40 -0.34 -6.07 -6.86
C ARG A 40 -0.01 -4.64 -6.45
N PHE A 41 1.27 -4.33 -6.38
CA PHE A 41 1.77 -3.00 -6.10
C PHE A 41 2.70 -2.59 -7.25
N GLU A 42 2.50 -1.39 -7.77
CA GLU A 42 3.20 -0.79 -8.90
C GLU A 42 3.68 0.62 -8.51
N ASP A 43 4.58 1.22 -9.29
CA ASP A 43 5.14 2.53 -8.94
C ASP A 43 4.08 3.66 -8.95
N ASP A 44 3.04 3.50 -9.75
CA ASP A 44 1.95 4.47 -9.95
C ASP A 44 0.67 4.10 -9.17
N GLY A 45 0.62 2.96 -8.48
CA GLY A 45 -0.60 2.52 -7.82
C GLY A 45 -0.57 1.13 -7.22
N PHE A 46 -1.76 0.61 -6.96
CA PHE A 46 -1.95 -0.76 -6.48
C PHE A 46 -3.32 -1.32 -6.87
N THR A 47 -3.43 -2.64 -6.79
CA THR A 47 -4.65 -3.38 -7.09
C THR A 47 -5.16 -4.12 -5.86
N LEU A 48 -6.46 -4.00 -5.60
CA LEU A 48 -7.19 -4.74 -4.57
C LEU A 48 -8.23 -5.67 -5.19
N ASP A 49 -8.77 -6.57 -4.38
CA ASP A 49 -9.95 -7.36 -4.71
C ASP A 49 -11.18 -6.43 -4.71
N ILE A 50 -11.98 -6.45 -5.78
CA ILE A 50 -13.14 -5.54 -5.92
C ILE A 50 -14.20 -5.81 -4.85
N GLU A 51 -14.29 -7.05 -4.37
CA GLU A 51 -15.22 -7.44 -3.29
C GLU A 51 -14.82 -6.82 -1.94
N ASP A 52 -13.52 -6.67 -1.70
CA ASP A 52 -13.00 -6.12 -0.44
C ASP A 52 -13.17 -4.60 -0.39
N ALA A 53 -12.93 -3.91 -1.52
CA ALA A 53 -13.04 -2.45 -1.59
C ALA A 53 -13.30 -1.95 -3.01
N PRO A 54 -14.56 -1.70 -3.39
CA PRO A 54 -14.89 -1.18 -4.72
C PRO A 54 -14.73 0.36 -4.85
N HIS A 55 -14.73 1.10 -3.73
CA HIS A 55 -14.84 2.58 -3.76
C HIS A 55 -13.87 3.30 -2.81
N LEU A 56 -12.62 2.86 -2.72
CA LEU A 56 -11.62 3.59 -1.94
C LEU A 56 -11.19 4.88 -2.64
N ARG A 57 -11.13 5.97 -1.88
CA ARG A 57 -10.60 7.26 -2.36
C ARG A 57 -10.12 8.06 -1.18
N GLY A 58 -9.07 8.85 -1.39
CA GLY A 58 -8.55 9.76 -0.36
C GLY A 58 -7.22 9.30 0.21
N LEU A 59 -6.93 9.73 1.43
CA LEU A 59 -5.68 9.40 2.11
C LEU A 59 -5.74 7.96 2.63
N VAL A 60 -4.70 7.20 2.34
CA VAL A 60 -4.53 5.82 2.77
C VAL A 60 -3.10 5.60 3.21
N ASP A 61 -2.90 4.65 4.11
CA ASP A 61 -1.58 4.28 4.61
C ASP A 61 -1.20 2.89 4.09
N VAL A 62 0.01 2.74 3.57
CA VAL A 62 0.53 1.46 3.05
C VAL A 62 1.50 0.87 4.05
N TYR A 63 1.29 -0.40 4.40
CA TYR A 63 2.08 -1.14 5.37
C TYR A 63 2.73 -2.37 4.75
N ASP A 64 3.96 -2.67 5.17
CA ASP A 64 4.55 -4.00 5.04
C ASP A 64 4.68 -4.64 6.43
N GLY A 65 3.85 -5.65 6.68
CA GLY A 65 3.74 -6.24 8.01
C GLY A 65 3.18 -5.24 9.03
N GLY A 66 4.02 -4.80 9.95
CA GLY A 66 3.69 -3.78 10.96
C GLY A 66 4.37 -2.43 10.74
N LYS A 67 5.14 -2.27 9.65
CA LYS A 67 5.84 -1.03 9.33
C LYS A 67 5.03 -0.24 8.30
N GLN A 68 4.69 1.01 8.63
CA GLN A 68 4.13 1.95 7.65
C GLN A 68 5.23 2.36 6.67
N LEU A 69 4.99 2.16 5.38
CA LEU A 69 5.93 2.54 4.33
C LEU A 69 5.59 3.89 3.73
N TYR A 70 4.30 4.13 3.46
CA TYR A 70 3.86 5.31 2.74
C TYR A 70 2.54 5.83 3.29
N GLN A 71 2.36 7.14 3.17
CA GLN A 71 1.04 7.75 3.17
C GLN A 71 0.74 8.26 1.76
N CYS A 72 -0.39 7.83 1.22
CA CYS A 72 -0.74 8.01 -0.18
C CYS A 72 -2.10 8.70 -0.31
N LEU A 73 -2.22 9.60 -1.29
CA LEU A 73 -3.53 10.07 -1.75
C LEU A 73 -3.90 9.27 -2.99
N ILE A 74 -5.00 8.53 -2.96
CA ILE A 74 -5.40 7.64 -4.07
C ILE A 74 -6.70 8.05 -4.75
N VAL A 75 -6.87 7.54 -5.97
CA VAL A 75 -8.13 7.56 -6.71
C VAL A 75 -8.38 6.20 -7.38
N ALA A 76 -9.62 5.75 -7.38
CA ALA A 76 -10.11 4.64 -8.18
C ALA A 76 -10.00 4.96 -9.68
N THR A 77 -9.39 4.07 -10.48
CA THR A 77 -9.22 4.32 -11.92
C THR A 77 -9.82 3.27 -12.83
N GLU A 78 -9.66 1.98 -12.53
CA GLU A 78 -10.14 0.91 -13.42
C GLU A 78 -10.64 -0.31 -12.65
N GLU A 79 -11.80 -0.82 -13.07
CA GLU A 79 -12.35 -2.12 -12.67
C GLU A 79 -12.03 -3.15 -13.77
N GLN A 80 -11.32 -4.22 -13.43
CA GLN A 80 -10.97 -5.29 -14.37
C GLN A 80 -11.33 -6.66 -13.77
N GLY A 81 -12.53 -7.14 -14.09
CA GLY A 81 -13.05 -8.39 -13.54
C GLY A 81 -13.25 -8.29 -12.03
N ASP A 82 -12.50 -9.08 -11.26
CA ASP A 82 -12.55 -9.07 -9.80
C ASP A 82 -11.49 -8.16 -9.16
N GLU A 83 -10.76 -7.39 -9.96
CA GLU A 83 -9.68 -6.53 -9.50
C GLU A 83 -10.06 -5.05 -9.64
N MET A 84 -9.69 -4.25 -8.63
CA MET A 84 -9.87 -2.80 -8.62
C MET A 84 -8.51 -2.10 -8.56
N ARG A 85 -8.19 -1.28 -9.57
CA ARG A 85 -6.95 -0.51 -9.65
C ARG A 85 -7.14 0.88 -9.02
N TYR A 86 -6.16 1.25 -8.22
CA TYR A 86 -6.04 2.55 -7.58
C TYR A 86 -4.72 3.21 -7.98
N GLU A 87 -4.77 4.47 -8.36
CA GLU A 87 -3.59 5.26 -8.70
C GLU A 87 -3.20 6.24 -7.59
N PHE A 88 -1.90 6.44 -7.43
CA PHE A 88 -1.33 7.43 -6.53
C PHE A 88 -1.39 8.84 -7.13
N LYS A 89 -2.17 9.72 -6.51
CA LYS A 89 -2.07 11.18 -6.74
C LYS A 89 -0.92 11.81 -5.96
N ARG A 90 -0.55 11.22 -4.83
CA ARG A 90 0.60 11.61 -4.00
C ARG A 90 1.12 10.36 -3.30
N HIS A 91 2.44 10.19 -3.27
CA HIS A 91 3.12 9.07 -2.61
C HIS A 91 4.26 9.62 -1.75
N THR A 92 4.05 9.65 -0.43
CA THR A 92 5.02 10.21 0.53
C THR A 92 5.56 9.10 1.42
N LEU A 93 6.89 8.94 1.46
CA LEU A 93 7.57 8.01 2.36
C LEU A 93 7.24 8.35 3.82
N ALA A 94 6.75 7.35 4.55
CA ALA A 94 6.58 7.45 5.99
C ALA A 94 7.96 7.63 6.62
N THR A 95 8.12 8.65 7.46
CA THR A 95 9.36 8.95 8.16
C THR A 95 9.06 9.04 9.66
N ASP A 96 9.83 8.32 10.48
CA ASP A 96 9.64 8.28 11.94
C ASP A 96 10.13 9.56 12.65
N SER A 97 10.75 10.46 11.91
CA SER A 97 11.20 11.77 12.40
C SER A 97 10.40 12.89 11.76
N ALA A 98 10.07 13.92 12.55
CA ALA A 98 9.48 15.14 12.03
C ALA A 98 10.38 15.77 10.93
N PRO A 99 9.78 16.39 9.90
CA PRO A 99 10.52 17.21 8.96
C PRO A 99 11.34 18.25 9.71
N VAL A 100 12.60 18.41 9.35
CA VAL A 100 13.44 19.50 9.86
C VAL A 100 13.04 20.80 9.17
N ASP A 101 12.76 21.84 9.95
CA ASP A 101 12.41 23.16 9.42
C ASP A 101 13.57 23.83 8.67
N PHE A 102 14.81 23.42 8.96
CA PHE A 102 16.05 23.97 8.38
C PHE A 102 17.10 22.88 8.18
N GLU A 103 17.99 23.09 7.21
CA GLU A 103 19.16 22.24 6.98
C GLU A 103 20.04 22.18 8.25
N ARG A 104 20.38 20.96 8.70
CA ARG A 104 21.35 20.76 9.78
C ARG A 104 22.74 20.66 9.18
N ALA A 105 23.61 21.61 9.53
CA ALA A 105 25.02 21.55 9.17
C ALA A 105 25.65 20.27 9.74
N SER A 106 26.58 19.66 9.00
CA SER A 106 27.30 18.45 9.40
C SER A 106 28.01 18.59 10.75
N GLU A 107 28.47 19.80 11.06
CA GLU A 107 29.21 20.16 12.27
C GLU A 107 28.31 20.79 13.36
N ALA A 108 26.99 20.58 13.29
CA ALA A 108 26.07 21.15 14.27
C ALA A 108 26.40 20.64 15.70
N PRO A 109 26.38 21.52 16.71
CA PRO A 109 26.66 21.12 18.09
C PRO A 109 25.65 20.09 18.58
N VAL A 110 26.15 18.95 19.07
CA VAL A 110 25.33 17.81 19.52
C VAL A 110 24.79 17.95 20.95
N ALA A 111 25.38 18.86 21.74
CA ALA A 111 24.97 19.11 23.11
C ALA A 111 25.47 20.47 23.61
N LEU A 112 24.84 20.99 24.67
CA LEU A 112 25.31 22.14 25.45
C LEU A 112 26.33 21.66 26.49
N LEU A 113 27.51 22.28 26.54
CA LEU A 113 28.44 22.09 27.66
C LEU A 113 28.01 22.99 28.82
N GLY A 114 27.80 22.39 30.00
CA GLY A 114 27.50 23.12 31.22
C GLY A 114 28.69 23.98 31.65
N LYS A 115 28.42 25.14 32.26
CA LYS A 115 29.46 25.92 32.94
C LYS A 115 29.85 25.22 34.22
N GLU A 116 31.12 24.90 34.39
CA GLU A 116 31.69 24.64 35.71
C GLU A 116 31.57 25.94 36.53
N GLY A 117 31.02 25.82 37.74
CA GLY A 117 30.78 26.93 38.67
C GLY A 117 32.04 27.39 39.39
#